data_AF-A0A821C6T7-F1
#
_entry.id   AF-A0A821C6T7-F1
#
_cell.length_a   1.000
_cell.length_b   1.000
_cell.length_c   1.000
_cell.angle_alpha   90.00
_cell.angle_beta   90.00
_cell.angle_gamma   90.00
#
_symmetry.space_group_name_H-M   'P 1'
#
loop_
_entity.id
_entity.type
_entity.pdbx_description
1 polymer ?
#
loop_
_entity_poly.entity_id
_entity_poly.type
_entity_poly.pdbx_seq_one_letter_code
_entity_poly.pdbx_strand_id
1 'polypeptide(L)' 'MYNQSCSACQENRYQTCSSTTNACQCPGNSYWNGSMCPLTLFQNVACHQIDACRSDLNLSCIINYYGEFTQCSI' A
#
# COMPACT_ATOMS: atom_id res chain seq x y z
N MET A 1 -4.44 -11.40 -8.07
CA MET A 1 -5.33 -10.25 -8.38
C MET A 1 -5.77 -9.66 -7.04
N TYR A 2 -5.78 -8.34 -6.88
CA TYR A 2 -6.16 -7.72 -5.60
C TYR A 2 -7.63 -7.96 -5.29
N ASN A 3 -7.94 -8.39 -4.05
CA ASN A 3 -9.30 -8.71 -3.59
C ASN A 3 -9.99 -9.89 -4.31
N GLN A 4 -9.22 -10.84 -4.86
CA GLN A 4 -9.76 -12.11 -5.35
C GLN A 4 -9.53 -13.25 -4.36
N SER A 5 -10.19 -14.40 -4.61
CA SER A 5 -10.02 -15.63 -3.83
C SER A 5 -8.54 -15.98 -3.68
N CYS A 6 -8.16 -16.54 -2.53
CA CYS A 6 -6.76 -16.84 -2.23
C CYS A 6 -6.03 -17.72 -3.27
N SER A 7 -6.78 -18.57 -3.99
CA SER A 7 -6.26 -19.37 -5.11
C SER A 7 -5.75 -18.54 -6.30
N ALA A 8 -6.16 -17.28 -6.40
CA ALA A 8 -5.78 -16.31 -7.43
C ALA A 8 -4.68 -15.33 -6.96
N CYS A 9 -4.15 -15.52 -5.74
CA CYS A 9 -3.01 -14.74 -5.25
C CYS A 9 -1.79 -15.10 -6.07
N GLN A 10 -1.14 -14.10 -6.63
CA GLN A 10 0.15 -14.31 -7.27
C GLN A 10 1.24 -14.05 -6.23
N GLU A 11 1.98 -15.10 -5.86
CA GLU A 11 3.10 -15.00 -4.91
C GLU A 11 4.14 -13.95 -5.34
N ASN A 12 4.38 -13.81 -6.65
CA ASN A 12 5.31 -12.83 -7.23
C ASN A 12 4.90 -11.36 -7.06
N ARG A 13 3.73 -11.07 -6.51
CA ARG A 13 3.24 -9.69 -6.28
C ARG A 13 3.22 -9.30 -4.80
N TYR A 14 3.85 -10.10 -3.93
CA TYR A 14 3.87 -9.89 -2.47
C TYR A 14 2.47 -9.83 -1.85
N GLN A 15 1.49 -10.45 -2.50
CA GLN A 15 0.13 -10.59 -1.98
C GLN A 15 0.10 -11.78 -1.02
N THR A 16 -0.63 -11.66 0.07
CA THR A 16 -0.90 -12.75 1.00
C THR A 16 -2.39 -13.06 1.05
N CYS A 17 -2.74 -14.32 1.28
CA CYS A 17 -4.11 -14.70 1.58
C CYS A 17 -4.43 -14.26 3.00
N SER A 18 -5.30 -13.25 3.13
CA SER A 18 -5.79 -12.84 4.44
C SER A 18 -6.80 -13.87 4.93
N SER A 19 -6.46 -14.57 6.02
CA SER A 19 -7.35 -15.56 6.64
C SER A 19 -8.65 -14.96 7.17
N THR A 20 -8.70 -13.64 7.34
CA THR A 20 -9.88 -12.92 7.84
C THR A 20 -10.93 -12.69 6.75
N THR A 21 -10.49 -12.42 5.53
CA THR A 21 -11.37 -12.06 4.39
C THR A 21 -11.41 -13.14 3.31
N ASN A 22 -10.61 -14.20 3.43
CA ASN A 22 -10.39 -15.23 2.41
C ASN A 22 -10.05 -14.63 1.02
N ALA A 23 -9.38 -13.48 1.02
CA ALA A 23 -9.05 -12.72 -0.17
C ALA A 23 -7.56 -12.36 -0.20
N CYS A 24 -7.03 -12.16 -1.41
CA CYS A 24 -5.68 -11.66 -1.64
C CYS A 24 -5.58 -10.21 -1.20
N GLN A 25 -4.83 -9.97 -0.14
CA GLN A 25 -4.57 -8.66 0.43
C GLN A 25 -3.07 -8.42 0.53
N CYS A 26 -2.69 -7.15 0.59
CA CYS A 26 -1.33 -6.79 0.88
C CYS A 26 -1.02 -7.06 2.37
N PRO A 27 0.13 -7.66 2.70
CA PRO A 27 0.52 -7.90 4.09
C PRO A 27 0.65 -6.58 4.89
N GLY A 28 0.73 -6.67 6.21
CA GLY A 28 0.86 -5.49 7.07
C GLY A 28 2.05 -4.62 6.67
N ASN A 29 1.88 -3.30 6.73
CA ASN A 29 2.86 -2.29 6.25
C ASN A 29 3.16 -2.39 4.75
N SER A 30 2.19 -2.78 3.93
CA SER A 30 2.29 -2.71 2.47
C SER A 30 0.98 -2.22 1.88
N TYR A 31 1.05 -1.63 0.70
CA TYR A 31 -0.10 -1.02 0.02
C TYR A 31 -0.22 -1.55 -1.38
N TRP A 32 -1.42 -1.56 -1.94
CA TRP A 32 -1.61 -1.98 -3.33
C TRP A 32 -1.30 -0.84 -4.28
N ASN A 33 -0.20 -0.92 -5.03
CA ASN A 33 0.16 0.14 -5.98
C ASN A 33 -0.55 0.02 -7.34
N GLY A 34 -1.49 -0.92 -7.50
CA GLY A 34 -2.13 -1.27 -8.78
C GLY A 34 -1.51 -2.48 -9.48
N SER A 35 -0.26 -2.82 -9.17
CA SER A 35 0.47 -3.94 -9.77
C SER A 35 0.96 -4.96 -8.74
N MET A 36 1.52 -4.50 -7.63
CA MET A 36 2.07 -5.33 -6.55
C MET A 36 1.82 -4.68 -5.18
N CYS A 37 2.19 -5.39 -4.11
CA CYS A 37 2.15 -4.90 -2.74
C CYS A 37 3.54 -4.45 -2.26
N PRO A 38 4.07 -3.28 -2.69
CA PRO A 38 5.28 -2.75 -2.09
C PRO A 38 5.04 -2.34 -0.62
N LEU A 39 6.13 -2.32 0.14
CA LEU A 39 6.13 -1.81 1.51
C LEU A 39 5.71 -0.34 1.54
N THR A 40 4.96 0.03 2.57
CA THR A 40 4.60 1.43 2.83
C THR A 40 5.82 2.23 3.28
N LEU A 41 5.81 3.51 2.93
CA LEU A 41 6.91 4.44 3.00
C LEU A 41 6.96 5.15 4.37
N PHE A 42 8.18 5.45 4.83
CA PHE A 42 8.45 6.14 6.09
C PHE A 42 8.35 7.67 5.94
N GLN A 43 8.44 8.39 7.06
CA GLN A 43 8.40 9.85 7.08
C GLN A 43 9.49 10.46 6.19
N ASN A 44 9.16 11.55 5.48
CA ASN A 44 10.01 12.26 4.51
C ASN A 44 10.42 11.43 3.28
N VAL A 45 9.77 10.31 3.02
CA VAL A 45 9.99 9.53 1.79
C VAL A 45 9.00 9.98 0.73
N ALA A 46 9.48 10.18 -0.50
CA ALA A 46 8.66 10.58 -1.63
C ALA A 46 7.59 9.52 -1.91
N CYS A 47 6.34 9.94 -1.84
CA CYS A 47 5.18 9.07 -2.08
C CYS A 47 4.54 9.44 -3.42
N HIS A 48 3.84 8.49 -4.01
CA HIS A 48 3.16 8.66 -5.31
C HIS A 48 1.69 8.23 -5.26
N GLN A 49 1.21 7.83 -4.10
CA GLN A 49 -0.17 7.45 -3.81
C GLN A 49 -0.50 7.78 -2.36
N ILE A 50 -1.79 7.99 -2.09
CA ILE A 50 -2.29 8.36 -0.77
C ILE A 50 -2.05 7.27 0.29
N ASP A 51 -2.23 6.00 -0.08
CA ASP A 51 -2.01 4.83 0.79
C ASP A 51 -0.56 4.34 0.78
N ALA A 52 0.35 5.07 0.12
CA ALA A 52 1.75 4.64 0.05
C ALA A 52 2.48 4.79 1.39
N CYS A 53 1.99 5.63 2.29
CA CYS A 53 2.64 5.96 3.56
C CYS A 53 2.24 5.01 4.68
N ARG A 54 3.08 4.90 5.71
CA ARG A 54 2.80 4.09 6.91
C ARG A 54 1.66 4.70 7.73
N SER A 55 0.44 4.21 7.53
CA SER A 55 -0.75 4.65 8.28
C SER A 55 -0.66 4.32 9.78
N ASP A 56 0.06 3.27 10.15
CA ASP A 56 0.36 2.92 11.55
C ASP A 56 1.29 3.94 12.26
N LEU A 57 1.95 4.82 11.52
CA LEU A 57 2.67 5.99 12.05
C LEU A 57 1.87 7.30 11.89
N ASN A 58 0.58 7.22 11.54
CA ASN A 58 -0.25 8.34 11.12
C ASN A 58 0.35 9.14 9.95
N LEU A 59 1.18 8.51 9.11
CA LEU A 59 1.75 9.17 7.95
C LEU A 59 0.78 9.08 6.77
N SER A 60 0.56 10.22 6.14
CA SER A 60 -0.21 10.36 4.91
C SER A 60 0.66 11.01 3.83
N CYS A 61 0.37 10.69 2.57
CA CYS A 61 1.09 11.28 1.47
C CYS A 61 0.61 12.72 1.28
N ILE A 62 1.48 13.70 1.57
CA ILE A 62 1.08 15.11 1.43
C ILE A 62 1.00 15.47 -0.05
N ILE A 63 -0.07 16.18 -0.38
CA ILE A 63 -0.30 16.74 -1.70
C ILE A 63 0.04 18.23 -1.63
N ASN A 64 0.86 18.74 -2.55
CA ASN A 64 1.13 20.17 -2.63
C ASN A 64 -0.05 20.94 -3.27
N TYR A 65 0.07 22.26 -3.36
CA TYR A 65 -0.94 23.11 -3.99
C TYR A 65 -1.11 22.88 -5.50
N TYR A 66 -0.18 22.16 -6.15
CA TYR A 66 -0.28 21.74 -7.54
C TYR A 66 -0.98 20.38 -7.71
N GLY A 67 -1.36 19.70 -6.63
CA GLY A 67 -1.97 18.38 -6.70
C GLY A 67 -0.95 17.23 -6.83
N GLU A 68 0.34 17.48 -6.60
CA GLU A 68 1.39 16.47 -6.70
C GLU A 68 1.69 15.86 -5.34
N PHE A 69 1.85 14.53 -5.33
CA PHE A 69 2.33 13.79 -4.18
C PHE A 69 3.79 14.15 -3.90
N THR A 70 4.06 14.58 -2.67
CA THR A 70 5.39 15.07 -2.27
C THR A 70 6.13 14.04 -1.44
N GLN A 71 5.70 13.82 -0.21
CA GLN A 71 6.34 12.92 0.74
C GLN A 71 5.36 12.43 1.81
N CYS A 72 5.76 11.42 2.57
CA CYS A 72 4.99 10.98 3.72
C CYS A 72 5.24 11.89 4.92
N SER A 73 4.18 12.51 5.45
CA SER A 73 4.21 13.27 6.69
C SER A 73 2.95 13.01 7.50
N ILE A 74 3.03 13.34 8.79
CA ILE A 74 1.92 13.36 9.73
C ILE A 74 1.03 14.57 9.41
#